data_AF-A0A1B6I933-F1
#
_entry.id   AF-A0A1B6I933-F1
#
_cell.length_a   1.000
_cell.length_b   1.000
_cell.length_c   1.000
_cell.angle_alpha   90.00
_cell.angle_beta   90.00
_cell.angle_gamma   90.00
#
_symmetry.space_group_name_H-M   'P 1'
#
loop_
_entity.id
_entity.type
_entity.pdbx_description
1 polymer ?
#
loop_
_entity_poly.entity_id
_entity_poly.type
_entity_poly.pdbx_seq_one_letter_code
_entity_poly.pdbx_strand_id
1 'polypeptide(L)'
;NMCYHPINIVQKNSYEILNHAEFLKLNDLAVEFIVKVLVDNELVIWNALVKWAEHQATITPGSSLRQLMTKPLRHIRFATMKHKDIVESVIPKNILSPEEIVQVYQAIEKNKTFVVPGLCGNIAVRSRPNTFGMTKYY
;
A
#
# COMPACT_ATOMS: atom_id res chain seq x y z
N ASN A 1 28.02 -8.89 -6.74
CA ASN A 1 26.77 -9.06 -5.98
C ASN A 1 26.34 -7.78 -5.26
N MET A 2 26.01 -6.69 -5.98
CA MET A 2 25.74 -5.36 -5.38
C MET A 2 24.54 -4.63 -6.03
N CYS A 3 23.33 -5.20 -5.99
CA CYS A 3 22.14 -4.53 -6.55
C CYS A 3 20.90 -4.56 -5.63
N TYR A 4 21.07 -4.55 -4.30
CA TYR A 4 19.95 -4.52 -3.33
C TYR A 4 19.87 -3.25 -2.47
N HIS A 5 20.72 -2.25 -2.71
CA HIS A 5 20.85 -1.10 -1.81
C HIS A 5 19.57 -0.25 -1.69
N PRO A 6 18.89 0.16 -2.79
CA PRO A 6 17.72 1.02 -2.71
C PRO A 6 16.52 0.34 -2.01
N ILE A 7 16.27 -0.95 -2.29
CA ILE A 7 15.17 -1.71 -1.68
C ILE A 7 15.41 -1.87 -0.17
N ASN A 8 16.64 -2.19 0.23
CA ASN A 8 16.99 -2.33 1.65
C ASN A 8 16.84 -1.01 2.41
N ILE A 9 17.14 0.14 1.78
CA ILE A 9 16.94 1.46 2.38
C ILE A 9 15.44 1.74 2.56
N VAL A 10 14.63 1.52 1.52
CA VAL A 10 13.17 1.76 1.58
C VAL A 10 12.50 0.87 2.63
N GLN A 11 12.92 -0.40 2.76
CA GLN A 11 12.36 -1.33 3.75
C GLN A 11 12.79 -1.01 5.19
N LYS A 12 13.99 -0.46 5.38
CA LYS A 12 14.48 -0.07 6.72
C LYS A 12 13.80 1.20 7.20
N ASN A 13 13.60 2.16 6.31
CA ASN A 13 13.12 3.50 6.65
C ASN A 13 11.67 3.72 6.19
N SER A 14 10.90 2.64 6.11
CA SER A 14 9.56 2.61 5.51
C SER A 14 8.60 3.63 6.13
N TYR A 15 8.56 3.69 7.47
CA TYR A 15 7.75 4.65 8.21
C TYR A 15 8.21 6.10 7.97
N GLU A 16 9.52 6.37 7.98
CA GLU A 16 10.07 7.72 7.76
C GLU A 16 9.74 8.22 6.36
N ILE A 17 9.92 7.36 5.34
CA ILE A 17 9.62 7.69 3.95
C ILE A 17 8.13 8.05 3.79
N LEU A 18 7.22 7.22 4.31
CA LEU A 18 5.78 7.44 4.17
C LEU A 18 5.29 8.73 4.86
N ASN A 19 5.99 9.21 5.88
CA ASN A 19 5.64 10.42 6.62
C ASN A 19 6.45 11.65 6.19
N HIS A 20 7.43 11.50 5.29
CA HIS A 20 8.27 12.61 4.84
C HIS A 20 7.53 13.52 3.86
N ALA A 21 7.73 14.85 3.95
CA ALA A 21 7.06 15.81 3.07
C ALA A 21 7.35 15.59 1.57
N GLU A 22 8.56 15.12 1.25
CA GLU A 22 8.96 14.81 -0.14
C GLU A 22 8.19 13.63 -0.74
N PHE A 23 7.64 12.72 0.08
CA PHE A 23 6.81 11.62 -0.41
C PHE A 23 5.59 12.15 -1.17
N LEU A 24 5.00 13.25 -0.69
CA LEU A 24 3.83 13.88 -1.32
C LEU A 24 4.12 14.41 -2.72
N LYS A 25 5.37 14.71 -3.04
CA LYS A 25 5.82 15.29 -4.32
C LYS A 25 6.18 14.23 -5.36
N LEU A 26 6.23 12.96 -4.98
CA LEU A 26 6.60 11.87 -5.88
C LEU A 26 5.52 11.64 -6.94
N ASN A 27 5.94 11.24 -8.14
CA ASN A 27 5.02 10.79 -9.17
C ASN A 27 4.45 9.39 -8.86
N ASP A 28 3.41 9.02 -9.60
CA ASP A 28 2.66 7.79 -9.39
C ASP A 28 3.51 6.51 -9.55
N LEU A 29 4.51 6.49 -10.43
CA LEU A 29 5.44 5.37 -10.62
C LEU A 29 6.36 5.18 -9.42
N ALA A 30 6.91 6.27 -8.88
CA ALA A 30 7.77 6.22 -7.70
C ALA A 30 6.99 5.76 -6.46
N VAL A 31 5.76 6.27 -6.30
CA VAL A 31 4.86 5.83 -5.23
C VAL A 31 4.48 4.36 -5.39
N GLU A 32 4.15 3.91 -6.60
CA GLU A 32 3.88 2.50 -6.89
C GLU A 32 5.07 1.61 -6.48
N PHE A 33 6.29 1.99 -6.87
CA PHE A 33 7.50 1.24 -6.52
C PHE A 33 7.70 1.15 -5.01
N ILE A 34 7.57 2.27 -4.29
CA ILE A 34 7.67 2.30 -2.83
C ILE A 34 6.64 1.36 -2.22
N VAL A 35 5.35 1.52 -2.53
CA VAL A 35 4.27 0.67 -1.99
C VAL A 35 4.51 -0.81 -2.27
N LYS A 36 5.04 -1.15 -3.45
CA LYS A 36 5.36 -2.55 -3.79
C LYS A 36 6.42 -3.15 -2.85
N VAL A 37 7.42 -2.38 -2.44
CA VAL A 37 8.58 -2.91 -1.68
C VAL A 37 8.50 -2.71 -0.17
N LEU A 38 7.57 -1.87 0.32
CA LEU A 38 7.37 -1.61 1.76
C LEU A 38 7.02 -2.89 2.55
N VAL A 39 7.37 -2.87 3.84
CA VAL A 39 7.14 -3.97 4.80
C VAL A 39 6.27 -3.55 5.98
N ASP A 40 5.58 -2.41 5.86
CA ASP A 40 4.77 -1.81 6.92
C ASP A 40 3.33 -2.33 6.99
N ASN A 41 2.61 -1.92 8.03
CA ASN A 41 1.18 -2.16 8.19
C ASN A 41 0.38 -1.49 7.05
N GLU A 42 -0.57 -2.22 6.46
CA GLU A 42 -1.36 -1.73 5.31
C GLU A 42 -2.17 -0.47 5.64
N LEU A 43 -2.66 -0.29 6.87
CA LEU A 43 -3.36 0.94 7.26
C LEU A 43 -2.43 2.16 7.21
N VAL A 44 -1.17 2.00 7.62
CA VAL A 44 -0.16 3.07 7.53
C VAL A 44 0.11 3.43 6.08
N ILE A 45 0.26 2.41 5.22
CA ILE A 45 0.46 2.58 3.77
C ILE A 45 -0.75 3.30 3.16
N TRP A 46 -1.97 2.84 3.47
CA TRP A 46 -3.22 3.45 3.01
C TRP A 46 -3.32 4.93 3.38
N ASN A 47 -3.11 5.25 4.66
CA ASN A 47 -3.20 6.62 5.15
C ASN A 47 -2.17 7.55 4.48
N ALA A 48 -0.95 7.06 4.26
CA ALA A 48 0.07 7.82 3.53
C ALA A 48 -0.31 8.04 2.07
N LEU A 49 -0.89 7.03 1.40
CA LEU A 49 -1.34 7.13 0.02
C LEU A 49 -2.52 8.06 -0.16
N VAL A 50 -3.46 8.06 0.78
CA VAL A 50 -4.57 9.02 0.77
C VAL A 50 -4.05 10.44 0.89
N LYS A 51 -3.12 10.70 1.82
CA LYS A 51 -2.47 12.03 1.93
C LYS A 51 -1.74 12.44 0.65
N TRP A 52 -1.01 11.50 0.04
CA TRP A 52 -0.37 11.73 -1.25
C TRP A 52 -1.38 12.06 -2.34
N ALA A 53 -2.45 11.28 -2.49
CA ALA A 53 -3.47 11.51 -3.51
C ALA A 53 -4.22 12.83 -3.30
N GLU A 54 -4.55 13.17 -2.05
CA GLU A 54 -5.16 14.45 -1.68
C GLU A 54 -4.24 15.62 -2.07
N HIS A 55 -2.94 15.53 -1.77
CA HIS A 55 -1.95 16.52 -2.20
C HIS A 55 -1.86 16.62 -3.74
N GLN A 56 -1.79 15.48 -4.42
CA GLN A 56 -1.73 15.43 -5.89
C GLN A 56 -2.97 16.04 -6.56
N ALA A 57 -4.14 15.87 -5.97
CA ALA A 57 -5.38 16.48 -6.44
C ALA A 57 -5.35 18.02 -6.35
N THR A 58 -4.61 18.60 -5.39
CA THR A 58 -4.45 20.07 -5.31
C THR A 58 -3.59 20.64 -6.43
N ILE A 59 -2.64 19.85 -6.95
CA ILE A 59 -1.71 20.31 -8.01
C ILE A 59 -2.14 19.84 -9.40
N THR A 60 -3.05 18.85 -9.49
CA THR A 60 -3.60 18.33 -10.74
C THR A 60 -5.13 18.45 -10.74
N PRO A 61 -5.69 19.65 -11.01
CA PRO A 61 -7.12 19.88 -10.94
C PRO A 61 -7.90 18.94 -11.88
N GLY A 62 -9.05 18.45 -11.40
CA GLY A 62 -9.95 17.58 -12.17
C GLY A 62 -9.64 16.08 -12.09
N SER A 63 -8.50 15.69 -11.50
CA SER A 63 -8.21 14.28 -11.21
C SER A 63 -8.88 13.84 -9.91
N SER A 64 -9.65 12.76 -9.95
CA SER A 64 -10.19 12.12 -8.75
C SER A 64 -9.10 11.35 -7.99
N LEU A 65 -9.29 11.15 -6.68
CA LEU A 65 -8.37 10.34 -5.86
C LEU A 65 -8.23 8.91 -6.42
N ARG A 66 -9.33 8.33 -6.92
CA ARG A 66 -9.32 7.01 -7.55
C ARG A 66 -8.42 6.97 -8.78
N GLN A 67 -8.48 7.98 -9.65
CA GLN A 67 -7.60 8.05 -10.83
C GLN A 67 -6.13 8.15 -10.41
N LEU A 68 -5.81 9.03 -9.46
CA LEU A 68 -4.45 9.22 -8.94
C LEU A 68 -3.89 7.93 -8.31
N MET A 69 -4.73 7.18 -7.60
CA MET A 69 -4.31 5.97 -6.89
C MET A 69 -4.32 4.69 -7.74
N THR A 70 -4.66 4.75 -9.04
CA THR A 70 -4.81 3.57 -9.90
C THR A 70 -3.62 2.60 -9.87
N LYS A 71 -2.39 3.13 -9.88
CA LYS A 71 -1.16 2.33 -9.82
C LYS A 71 -0.90 1.76 -8.41
N PRO A 72 -0.81 2.58 -7.33
CA PRO A 72 -0.51 2.06 -6.00
C PRO A 72 -1.59 1.14 -5.43
N LEU A 73 -2.88 1.29 -5.80
CA LEU A 73 -3.97 0.41 -5.35
C LEU A 73 -3.73 -1.08 -5.62
N ARG A 74 -3.01 -1.39 -6.70
CA ARG A 74 -2.69 -2.78 -7.11
C ARG A 74 -1.78 -3.49 -6.12
N HIS A 75 -1.18 -2.76 -5.19
CA HIS A 75 -0.21 -3.27 -4.22
C HIS A 75 -0.71 -3.20 -2.77
N ILE A 76 -1.87 -2.60 -2.50
CA ILE A 76 -2.44 -2.49 -1.13
C ILE A 76 -3.18 -3.78 -0.78
N ARG A 77 -2.76 -4.47 0.27
CA ARG A 77 -3.31 -5.77 0.68
C ARG A 77 -4.46 -5.58 1.66
N PHE A 78 -5.56 -5.01 1.18
CA PHE A 78 -6.73 -4.68 2.02
C PHE A 78 -7.24 -5.87 2.84
N ALA A 79 -7.14 -7.09 2.32
CA ALA A 79 -7.55 -8.31 3.02
C ALA A 79 -6.74 -8.61 4.29
N THR A 80 -5.64 -7.89 4.54
CA THR A 80 -4.83 -8.01 5.77
C THR A 80 -5.13 -6.93 6.81
N MET A 81 -5.98 -5.95 6.47
CA MET A 81 -6.46 -4.94 7.42
C MET A 81 -7.56 -5.50 8.32
N LYS A 82 -7.82 -4.83 9.44
CA LYS A 82 -8.98 -5.17 10.27
C LYS A 82 -10.25 -4.58 9.67
N HIS A 83 -11.40 -5.21 9.90
CA HIS A 83 -12.71 -4.66 9.52
C HIS A 83 -12.90 -3.22 10.01
N LYS A 84 -12.50 -2.94 11.25
CA LYS A 84 -12.54 -1.59 11.84
C LYS A 84 -11.79 -0.57 10.98
N ASP A 85 -10.60 -0.92 10.51
CA ASP A 85 -9.76 -0.05 9.70
C ASP A 85 -10.41 0.23 8.33
N ILE A 86 -11.07 -0.77 7.75
CA ILE A 86 -11.84 -0.59 6.50
C ILE A 86 -13.01 0.38 6.72
N VAL A 87 -13.82 0.19 7.78
CA VAL A 87 -14.96 1.06 8.10
C VAL A 87 -14.50 2.50 8.32
N GLU A 88 -13.47 2.69 9.15
CA GLU A 88 -13.09 4.01 9.64
C GLU A 88 -12.19 4.78 8.68
N SER A 89 -11.35 4.09 7.89
CA SER A 89 -10.32 4.75 7.07
C SER A 89 -10.50 4.56 5.57
N VAL A 90 -11.07 3.45 5.11
CA VAL A 90 -11.13 3.12 3.67
C VAL A 90 -12.44 3.58 3.04
N ILE A 91 -13.59 3.15 3.60
CA ILE A 91 -14.92 3.49 3.07
C ILE A 91 -15.13 5.01 2.97
N PRO A 92 -14.82 5.83 3.98
CA PRO A 92 -15.14 7.26 3.95
C PRO A 92 -14.42 8.04 2.84
N LYS A 93 -13.38 7.47 2.25
CA LYS A 93 -12.61 8.11 1.18
C LYS A 93 -13.24 7.93 -0.20
N ASN A 94 -14.25 7.08 -0.35
CA ASN A 94 -14.97 6.85 -1.61
C ASN A 94 -14.04 6.55 -2.81
N ILE A 95 -12.87 5.95 -2.54
CA ILE A 95 -11.91 5.55 -3.57
C ILE A 95 -12.31 4.19 -4.15
N LEU A 96 -12.74 3.25 -3.29
CA LEU A 96 -13.28 1.97 -3.71
C LEU A 96 -14.78 2.08 -3.93
N SER A 97 -15.28 1.39 -4.95
CA SER A 97 -16.72 1.22 -5.18
C SER A 97 -17.35 0.30 -4.12
N PRO A 98 -18.66 0.38 -3.89
CA PRO A 98 -19.36 -0.50 -2.96
C PRO A 98 -19.12 -1.99 -3.24
N GLU A 99 -19.07 -2.39 -4.51
CA GLU A 99 -18.85 -3.79 -4.91
C GLU A 99 -17.44 -4.26 -4.53
N GLU A 100 -16.44 -3.40 -4.73
CA GLU A 100 -15.06 -3.68 -4.33
C GLU A 100 -14.92 -3.79 -2.81
N ILE A 101 -15.61 -2.93 -2.06
CA ILE A 101 -15.67 -3.01 -0.60
C ILE A 101 -16.26 -4.35 -0.17
N VAL A 102 -17.38 -4.79 -0.73
CA VAL A 102 -17.98 -6.10 -0.40
C VAL A 102 -16.99 -7.25 -0.65
N GLN A 103 -16.25 -7.22 -1.76
CA GLN A 103 -15.24 -8.24 -2.06
C GLN A 103 -14.09 -8.24 -1.04
N VAL A 104 -13.61 -7.04 -0.65
CA VAL A 104 -12.59 -6.90 0.40
C VAL A 104 -13.08 -7.44 1.73
N TYR A 105 -14.31 -7.12 2.16
CA TYR A 105 -14.90 -7.64 3.39
C TYR A 105 -14.97 -9.17 3.39
N GLN A 106 -15.50 -9.74 2.31
CA GLN A 106 -15.59 -11.20 2.19
C GLN A 106 -14.21 -11.86 2.19
N ALA A 107 -13.20 -11.21 1.61
CA ALA A 107 -11.83 -11.70 1.63
C ALA A 107 -11.23 -11.71 3.04
N ILE A 108 -11.49 -10.67 3.86
CA ILE A 108 -11.07 -10.60 5.26
C ILE A 108 -11.77 -11.69 6.08
N GLU A 109 -13.10 -11.81 5.98
CA GLU A 109 -13.88 -12.78 6.76
C GLU A 109 -13.53 -14.23 6.41
N LYS A 110 -13.39 -14.54 5.12
CA LYS A 110 -13.13 -15.91 4.63
C LYS A 110 -11.65 -16.24 4.57
N ASN A 111 -10.78 -15.27 4.89
CA ASN A 111 -9.32 -15.36 4.72
C ASN A 111 -8.94 -15.94 3.34
N LYS A 112 -9.53 -15.37 2.27
CA LYS A 112 -9.40 -15.90 0.90
C LYS A 112 -9.00 -14.80 -0.07
N THR A 113 -8.15 -15.16 -1.02
CA THR A 113 -7.80 -14.30 -2.15
C THR A 113 -9.04 -13.98 -3.00
N PHE A 114 -9.06 -12.79 -3.59
CA PHE A 114 -10.13 -12.33 -4.48
C PHE A 114 -9.54 -11.75 -5.76
N VAL A 115 -10.36 -11.64 -6.81
CA VAL A 115 -9.94 -11.10 -8.11
C VAL A 115 -10.83 -9.92 -8.44
N VAL A 116 -10.28 -8.72 -8.26
CA VAL A 116 -10.91 -7.46 -8.63
C VAL A 116 -9.90 -6.68 -9.48
N PRO A 117 -10.27 -6.25 -10.71
CA PRO A 117 -9.38 -5.48 -11.56
C PRO A 117 -8.84 -4.22 -10.85
N GLY A 118 -7.52 -4.10 -10.77
CA GLY A 118 -6.87 -2.93 -10.18
C GLY A 118 -6.62 -2.98 -8.67
N LEU A 119 -7.02 -4.05 -7.97
CA LEU A 119 -6.75 -4.24 -6.54
C LEU A 119 -5.82 -5.43 -6.27
N CYS A 120 -5.14 -5.41 -5.13
CA CYS A 120 -4.34 -6.54 -4.68
C CYS A 120 -5.21 -7.61 -4.00
N GLY A 121 -5.27 -8.81 -4.59
CA GLY A 121 -5.96 -9.97 -4.00
C GLY A 121 -5.15 -10.74 -2.96
N ASN A 122 -3.97 -10.24 -2.56
CA ASN A 122 -3.06 -10.96 -1.66
C ASN A 122 -3.51 -10.81 -0.19
N ILE A 123 -3.56 -11.93 0.52
CA ILE A 123 -3.95 -12.04 1.93
C ILE A 123 -2.77 -12.23 2.88
N ALA A 124 -1.54 -12.30 2.35
CA ALA A 124 -0.34 -12.46 3.15
C ALA A 124 0.12 -11.12 3.73
N VAL A 125 0.29 -11.07 5.05
CA VAL A 125 0.85 -9.91 5.75
C VAL A 125 2.24 -9.59 5.22
N ARG A 126 2.57 -8.31 5.10
CA ARG A 126 3.92 -7.86 4.77
C ARG A 126 4.87 -8.28 5.89
N SER A 127 5.90 -9.03 5.53
CA SER A 127 6.97 -9.40 6.44
C SER A 127 8.30 -8.98 5.83
N ARG A 128 9.23 -8.55 6.69
CA ARG A 128 10.63 -8.47 6.29
C ARG A 128 11.10 -9.89 5.96
N PRO A 129 11.87 -10.11 4.89
CA PRO A 129 12.50 -11.42 4.69
C PRO A 129 13.32 -11.73 5.96
N ASN A 130 13.01 -12.84 6.62
CA ASN A 130 13.76 -13.30 7.79
C ASN A 130 15.24 -13.42 7.39
N THR A 131 16.10 -12.59 7.97
CA THR A 131 17.57 -12.77 7.91
C THR A 131 18.02 -13.91 8.82
N PHE A 132 17.23 -14.97 8.97
CA PHE A 132 17.64 -16.21 9.62
C PHE A 132 18.02 -17.21 8.54
N GLY A 133 19.30 -17.18 8.17
CA GLY A 133 19.86 -18.02 7.10
C GLY A 133 21.27 -17.66 6.66
N MET A 134 21.89 -16.58 7.17
CA MET A 134 23.36 -16.48 7.14
C MET A 134 23.91 -17.31 8.30
N THR A 135 23.86 -18.63 8.15
CA THR A 135 24.77 -19.52 8.88
C THR A 135 26.18 -19.01 8.65
N LYS A 136 26.85 -18.69 9.75
CA LYS A 136 28.30 -18.53 9.82
C LYS A 136 28.93 -19.70 9.08
N TYR A 137 29.59 -19.43 7.96
CA TYR A 137 30.66 -20.28 7.49
C TYR A 137 31.96 -19.64 7.95
N TYR A 138 32.73 -20.46 8.64
CA TYR A 138 33.94 -20.21 9.42
C TYR A 138 34.96 -19.30 8.74
#